data_AF-A0A963JY81-F1
#
_entry.id   AF-A0A963JY81-F1
#
_cell.length_a   1.000
_cell.length_b   1.000
_cell.length_c   1.000
_cell.angle_alpha   90.00
_cell.angle_beta   90.00
_cell.angle_gamma   90.00
#
_symmetry.space_group_name_H-M   'P 1'
#
loop_
_entity.id
_entity.type
_entity.pdbx_description
1 polymer ?
#
loop_
_entity_poly.entity_id
_entity_poly.type
_entity_poly.pdbx_seq_one_letter_code
_entity_poly.pdbx_strand_id
1 'polypeptide(L)'
;MEADLIIRDATLPDGRGGCDIVIADGLVQAVGPSIPAAAREEIDAQGRLVSPPFVDCHFHMDATLSLGLPRLNQSGTLLEGIALWGELKPLLTHEAVIGRALAYCDLAVARGIGAIRSHVDVCDDRLLGVEALLEVKERVAPYLELQLVAFPQDGLYRGATARANLLRALDLGVEVVGGI
;
A
#
# COMPACT_ATOMS: atom_id res chain seq x y z
N MET A 1 34.59 4.92 4.59
CA MET A 1 33.35 4.99 3.80
C MET A 1 32.39 5.82 4.63
N GLU A 2 31.88 6.91 4.08
CA GLU A 2 30.94 7.80 4.78
C GLU A 2 29.54 7.20 4.64
N ALA A 3 28.78 7.11 5.74
CA ALA A 3 27.43 6.58 5.70
C ALA A 3 26.46 7.59 5.05
N ASP A 4 25.34 7.12 4.52
CA ASP A 4 24.31 8.00 3.96
C ASP A 4 23.51 8.66 5.08
N LEU A 5 23.05 7.86 6.05
CA LEU A 5 22.25 8.30 7.20
C LEU A 5 22.70 7.58 8.46
N ILE A 6 22.76 8.28 9.60
CA ILE A 6 22.80 7.66 10.92
C ILE A 6 21.62 8.15 11.75
N ILE A 7 20.88 7.21 12.34
CA ILE A 7 19.91 7.51 13.39
C ILE A 7 20.58 7.28 14.74
N ARG A 8 20.72 8.32 15.55
CA ARG A 8 21.40 8.33 16.86
C ARG A 8 20.41 8.10 18.00
N ASP A 9 20.90 7.54 19.11
CA ASP A 9 20.17 7.41 20.38
C ASP A 9 18.78 6.78 20.25
N ALA A 10 18.64 5.73 19.44
CA ALA A 10 17.40 5.01 19.22
C ALA A 10 17.13 3.98 20.32
N THR A 11 15.86 3.84 20.68
CA THR A 11 15.33 2.64 21.35
C THR A 11 14.82 1.65 20.31
N LEU A 12 15.25 0.40 20.39
CA LEU A 12 14.87 -0.67 19.46
C LEU A 12 13.66 -1.46 19.99
N PRO A 13 12.90 -2.16 19.12
CA PRO A 13 11.72 -2.93 19.53
C PRO A 13 12.01 -4.07 20.52
N ASP A 14 13.25 -4.54 20.59
CA ASP A 14 13.70 -5.57 21.54
C ASP A 14 14.05 -5.02 22.93
N GLY A 15 13.90 -3.71 23.14
CA GLY A 15 14.13 -3.04 24.42
C GLY A 15 15.55 -2.49 24.62
N ARG A 16 16.47 -2.68 23.67
CA ARG A 16 17.78 -2.00 23.71
C ARG A 16 17.60 -0.49 23.50
N GLY A 17 18.25 0.33 24.32
CA GLY A 17 18.26 1.80 24.20
C GLY A 17 19.65 2.34 23.86
N GLY A 18 19.74 3.63 23.50
CA GLY A 18 21.00 4.30 23.21
C GLY A 18 21.75 3.74 21.99
N CYS A 19 21.01 3.19 21.02
CA CYS A 19 21.59 2.57 19.84
C CYS A 19 21.72 3.57 18.69
N ASP A 20 22.84 3.52 17.99
CA ASP A 20 22.98 4.13 16.66
C ASP A 20 22.61 3.09 15.59
N ILE A 21 21.96 3.55 14.52
CA ILE A 21 21.63 2.76 13.33
C ILE A 21 22.32 3.41 12.13
N VAL A 22 23.30 2.70 11.55
CA VAL A 22 24.10 3.20 10.42
C VAL A 22 23.54 2.65 9.11
N ILE A 23 23.21 3.54 8.18
CA ILE A 23 22.64 3.22 6.86
C ILE A 23 23.60 3.69 5.78
N ALA A 24 23.95 2.78 4.87
CA ALA A 24 24.70 3.09 3.65
C ALA A 24 24.26 2.17 2.51
N ASP A 25 24.19 2.73 1.30
CA ASP A 25 23.76 2.04 0.07
C ASP A 25 22.36 1.40 0.22
N GLY A 26 21.45 2.09 0.92
CA GLY A 26 20.07 1.64 1.15
C GLY A 26 19.92 0.49 2.15
N LEU A 27 21.00 0.09 2.85
CA LEU A 27 21.00 -1.02 3.79
C LEU A 27 21.44 -0.58 5.18
N VAL A 28 20.91 -1.26 6.20
CA VAL A 28 21.40 -1.15 7.58
C VAL A 28 22.74 -1.90 7.68
N GLN A 29 23.83 -1.16 7.87
CA GLN A 29 25.19 -1.70 7.92
C GLN A 29 25.63 -2.06 9.33
N ALA A 30 25.16 -1.32 10.33
CA ALA A 30 25.49 -1.56 11.73
C ALA A 30 24.39 -1.04 12.66
N VAL A 31 24.21 -1.73 13.80
CA VAL A 31 23.32 -1.32 14.88
C VAL A 31 24.00 -1.59 16.22
N GLY A 32 24.09 -0.60 17.08
CA GLY A 32 24.75 -0.74 18.37
C GLY A 32 25.03 0.60 19.04
N PRO A 33 25.50 0.60 20.30
CA PRO A 33 25.76 1.84 21.02
C PRO A 33 27.02 2.55 20.52
N SER A 34 26.96 3.89 20.48
CA SER A 34 28.11 4.78 20.27
C SER A 34 29.00 4.40 19.09
N ILE A 35 28.42 4.26 17.88
CA ILE A 35 29.17 3.82 16.70
C ILE A 35 30.03 4.99 16.18
N PRO A 36 31.38 4.83 16.10
CA PRO A 36 32.28 5.87 15.60
C PRO A 36 32.22 5.94 14.07
N ALA A 37 31.15 6.52 13.54
CA ALA A 37 30.90 6.73 12.12
C ALA A 37 30.42 8.17 11.87
N ALA A 38 30.73 8.69 10.69
CA ALA A 38 30.18 9.94 10.17
C ALA A 38 29.22 9.62 9.01
N ALA A 39 28.19 10.44 8.86
CA ALA A 39 27.23 10.34 7.78
C ALA A 39 26.93 11.69 7.14
N ARG A 40 26.40 11.64 5.91
CA ARG A 40 25.91 12.84 5.21
C ARG A 40 24.74 13.47 5.95
N GLU A 41 23.88 12.65 6.55
CA GLU A 41 22.75 13.07 7.36
C GLU A 41 22.75 12.34 8.71
N GLU A 42 22.42 13.05 9.78
CA GLU A 42 22.20 12.47 11.10
C GLU A 42 20.85 12.89 11.68
N ILE A 43 20.12 11.93 12.24
CA ILE A 43 18.86 12.14 12.94
C ILE A 43 19.03 11.69 14.38
N ASP A 44 18.79 12.58 15.35
CA ASP A 44 18.76 12.24 16.77
C ASP A 44 17.35 11.75 17.17
N ALA A 45 17.23 10.47 17.54
CA ALA A 45 15.98 9.87 17.98
C ALA A 45 15.60 10.22 19.43
N GLN A 46 16.50 10.81 20.21
CA GLN A 46 16.25 11.28 21.59
C GLN A 46 15.68 10.18 22.50
N GLY A 47 16.23 8.97 22.41
CA GLY A 47 15.79 7.79 23.15
C GLY A 47 14.43 7.23 22.68
N ARG A 48 13.81 7.77 21.63
CA ARG A 48 12.50 7.30 21.15
C ARG A 48 12.63 5.98 20.37
N LEU A 49 11.50 5.28 20.28
CA LEU A 49 11.39 4.05 19.50
C LEU A 49 11.67 4.33 18.02
N VAL A 50 12.61 3.58 17.45
CA VAL A 50 12.78 3.44 16.00
C VAL A 50 12.37 2.02 15.63
N SER A 51 11.41 1.90 14.73
CA SER A 51 10.90 0.62 14.25
C SER A 51 11.11 0.47 12.75
N PRO A 52 11.06 -0.77 12.23
CA PRO A 52 10.75 -0.97 10.81
C PRO A 52 9.43 -0.28 10.45
N PRO A 53 9.20 0.03 9.16
CA PRO A 53 7.92 0.54 8.69
C PRO A 53 6.77 -0.41 9.05
N PHE A 54 5.58 0.16 9.26
CA PHE A 54 4.37 -0.62 9.43
C PHE A 54 3.91 -1.25 8.10
N VAL A 55 3.14 -2.33 8.23
CA VAL A 55 2.58 -3.07 7.10
C VAL A 55 1.06 -3.04 7.20
N ASP A 56 0.40 -2.54 6.15
CA ASP A 56 -1.04 -2.71 5.97
C ASP A 56 -1.29 -3.93 5.08
N CYS A 57 -1.61 -5.06 5.71
CA CYS A 57 -1.69 -6.35 5.01
C CYS A 57 -3.01 -6.59 4.28
N HIS A 58 -4.00 -5.70 4.42
CA HIS A 58 -5.29 -5.83 3.74
C HIS A 58 -5.94 -4.46 3.52
N PHE A 59 -5.92 -4.01 2.27
CA PHE A 59 -6.56 -2.76 1.87
C PHE A 59 -7.39 -2.90 0.57
N HIS A 60 -8.19 -1.88 0.25
CA HIS A 60 -8.95 -1.74 -0.99
C HIS A 60 -8.68 -0.36 -1.60
N MET A 61 -7.58 -0.24 -2.35
CA MET A 61 -7.07 1.03 -2.87
C MET A 61 -7.84 1.53 -4.10
N ASP A 62 -8.48 0.65 -4.86
CA ASP A 62 -9.34 0.99 -6.00
C ASP A 62 -10.58 1.79 -5.59
N ALA A 63 -11.12 1.47 -4.41
CA ALA A 63 -12.27 2.12 -3.79
C ALA A 63 -11.90 3.20 -2.76
N THR A 64 -10.61 3.48 -2.54
CA THR A 64 -10.19 4.43 -1.50
C THR A 64 -10.67 5.86 -1.79
N LEU A 65 -10.89 6.64 -0.72
CA LEU A 65 -11.30 8.04 -0.77
C LEU A 65 -12.53 8.34 -1.65
N SER A 66 -13.43 7.36 -1.82
CA SER A 66 -14.67 7.51 -2.62
C SER A 66 -15.94 7.62 -1.77
N LEU A 67 -15.81 7.91 -0.47
CA LEU A 67 -16.96 8.04 0.43
C LEU A 67 -17.95 9.08 -0.10
N GLY A 68 -19.22 8.68 -0.22
CA GLY A 68 -20.29 9.55 -0.72
C GLY A 68 -20.42 9.55 -2.24
N LEU A 69 -19.63 8.75 -2.97
CA LEU A 69 -19.75 8.58 -4.42
C LEU A 69 -20.28 7.18 -4.74
N PRO A 70 -21.39 7.03 -5.48
CA PRO A 70 -22.30 8.09 -5.94
C PRO A 70 -23.24 8.61 -4.85
N ARG A 71 -23.31 7.92 -3.70
CA ARG A 71 -24.11 8.28 -2.53
C ARG A 71 -23.50 7.62 -1.28
N LEU A 72 -24.02 7.94 -0.10
CA LEU A 72 -23.58 7.32 1.16
C LEU A 72 -24.17 5.91 1.34
N ASN A 73 -23.38 5.02 1.94
CA ASN A 73 -23.88 3.77 2.53
C ASN A 73 -24.65 4.12 3.80
N GLN A 74 -25.98 4.03 3.76
CA GLN A 74 -26.83 4.45 4.88
C GLN A 74 -27.00 3.35 5.93
N SER A 75 -27.04 2.09 5.51
CA SER A 75 -27.20 0.95 6.43
C SER A 75 -25.90 0.51 7.11
N GLY A 76 -24.75 0.84 6.52
CA GLY A 76 -23.44 0.35 6.97
C GLY A 76 -23.22 -1.13 6.67
N THR A 77 -24.07 -1.76 5.85
CA THR A 77 -23.95 -3.19 5.51
C THR A 77 -22.97 -3.42 4.37
N LEU A 78 -22.36 -4.61 4.37
CA LEU A 78 -21.51 -5.09 3.26
C LEU A 78 -22.27 -5.10 1.92
N LEU A 79 -23.50 -5.62 1.91
CA LEU A 79 -24.28 -5.76 0.68
C LEU A 79 -24.64 -4.41 0.07
N GLU A 80 -24.97 -3.41 0.88
CA GLU A 80 -25.15 -2.05 0.38
C GLU A 80 -23.83 -1.48 -0.17
N GLY A 81 -22.69 -1.76 0.49
CA GLY A 81 -21.37 -1.38 0.01
C GLY A 81 -21.04 -1.98 -1.37
N ILE A 82 -21.32 -3.27 -1.57
CA ILE A 82 -21.15 -3.94 -2.87
C ILE A 82 -22.07 -3.32 -3.92
N ALA A 83 -23.34 -3.05 -3.59
CA ALA A 83 -24.26 -2.40 -4.52
C ALA A 83 -23.79 -1.00 -4.91
N LEU A 84 -23.34 -0.19 -3.95
CA LEU A 84 -22.75 1.15 -4.18
C LEU A 84 -21.52 1.11 -5.07
N TRP A 85 -20.62 0.16 -4.81
CA TRP A 85 -19.46 -0.05 -5.65
C TRP A 85 -19.89 -0.42 -7.08
N GLY A 86 -20.90 -1.28 -7.22
CA GLY A 86 -21.55 -1.59 -8.50
C GLY A 86 -22.11 -0.36 -9.22
N GLU A 87 -22.70 0.59 -8.49
CA GLU A 87 -23.19 1.86 -9.04
C GLU A 87 -22.02 2.80 -9.45
N LEU A 88 -20.92 2.80 -8.70
CA LEU A 88 -19.75 3.66 -8.95
C LEU A 88 -18.89 3.15 -10.11
N LYS A 89 -18.70 1.84 -10.21
CA LYS A 89 -17.81 1.17 -11.18
C LYS A 89 -17.93 1.73 -12.60
N PRO A 90 -19.13 1.85 -13.22
CA PRO A 90 -19.28 2.38 -14.57
C PRO A 90 -18.78 3.82 -14.76
N LEU A 91 -18.77 4.61 -13.67
CA LEU A 91 -18.39 6.02 -13.67
C LEU A 91 -16.89 6.23 -13.40
N LEU A 92 -16.15 5.17 -13.07
CA LEU A 92 -14.71 5.26 -12.81
C LEU A 92 -13.95 5.70 -14.06
N THR A 93 -13.02 6.61 -13.85
CA THR A 93 -11.98 6.97 -14.83
C THR A 93 -10.61 6.57 -14.26
N HIS A 94 -9.69 6.25 -15.16
CA HIS A 94 -8.33 5.83 -14.81
C HIS A 94 -7.62 6.88 -13.93
N GLU A 95 -7.68 8.15 -14.36
CA GLU A 95 -7.11 9.29 -13.65
C GLU A 95 -7.67 9.47 -12.24
N ALA A 96 -8.99 9.27 -12.07
CA ALA A 96 -9.62 9.44 -10.77
C ALA A 96 -9.21 8.34 -9.78
N VAL A 97 -9.06 7.09 -10.24
CA VAL A 97 -8.56 5.99 -9.40
C VAL A 97 -7.12 6.26 -8.98
N ILE A 98 -6.24 6.61 -9.92
CA ILE A 98 -4.84 6.95 -9.64
C ILE A 98 -4.75 8.11 -8.64
N GLY A 99 -5.49 9.19 -8.87
CA GLY A 99 -5.45 10.37 -8.01
C GLY A 99 -5.82 10.06 -6.56
N ARG A 100 -6.85 9.24 -6.34
CA ARG A 100 -7.25 8.81 -4.99
C ARG A 100 -6.25 7.84 -4.37
N ALA A 101 -5.74 6.89 -5.15
CA ALA A 101 -4.77 5.91 -4.68
C ALA A 101 -3.46 6.58 -4.24
N LEU A 102 -2.92 7.51 -5.04
CA LEU A 102 -1.71 8.27 -4.70
C LEU A 102 -1.93 9.14 -3.46
N ALA A 103 -3.06 9.85 -3.37
CA ALA A 103 -3.38 10.65 -2.19
C ALA A 103 -3.45 9.80 -0.91
N TYR A 104 -3.95 8.57 -0.99
CA TYR A 104 -3.91 7.65 0.14
C TYR A 104 -2.49 7.14 0.44
N CYS A 105 -1.67 6.84 -0.58
CA CYS A 105 -0.27 6.44 -0.38
C CYS A 105 0.52 7.50 0.40
N ASP A 106 0.33 8.79 0.09
CA ASP A 106 0.97 9.90 0.82
C ASP A 106 0.54 9.92 2.30
N LEU A 107 -0.75 9.71 2.57
CA LEU A 107 -1.27 9.63 3.93
C LEU A 107 -0.71 8.42 4.69
N ALA A 108 -0.58 7.27 4.03
CA ALA A 108 -0.08 6.03 4.61
C ALA A 108 1.41 6.16 5.00
N VAL A 109 2.24 6.67 4.09
CA VAL A 109 3.67 6.89 4.32
C VAL A 109 3.90 7.94 5.40
N ALA A 110 3.10 9.01 5.44
CA ALA A 110 3.12 10.01 6.51
C ALA A 110 2.70 9.45 7.89
N ARG A 111 2.24 8.20 7.96
CA ARG A 111 1.93 7.45 9.19
C ARG A 111 2.87 6.28 9.41
N GLY A 112 3.95 6.18 8.64
CA GLY A 112 5.00 5.17 8.79
C GLY A 112 4.68 3.82 8.14
N ILE A 113 3.66 3.74 7.28
CA ILE A 113 3.39 2.52 6.50
C ILE A 113 4.38 2.47 5.33
N GLY A 114 5.14 1.37 5.24
CA GLY A 114 6.12 1.14 4.17
C GLY A 114 5.74 -0.02 3.24
N ALA A 115 4.71 -0.80 3.57
CA ALA A 115 4.20 -1.84 2.69
C ALA A 115 2.68 -1.98 2.80
N ILE A 116 2.01 -2.18 1.65
CA ILE A 116 0.56 -2.35 1.54
C ILE A 116 0.25 -3.54 0.63
N ARG A 117 -0.70 -4.39 1.06
CA ARG A 117 -1.36 -5.34 0.16
C ARG A 117 -2.79 -4.87 -0.11
N SER A 118 -3.05 -4.49 -1.35
CA SER A 118 -4.37 -4.02 -1.78
C SER A 118 -5.08 -5.03 -2.66
N HIS A 119 -6.36 -5.22 -2.41
CA HIS A 119 -7.26 -5.88 -3.34
C HIS A 119 -7.68 -4.91 -4.45
N VAL A 120 -7.96 -5.46 -5.63
CA VAL A 120 -8.50 -4.74 -6.77
C VAL A 120 -9.61 -5.56 -7.42
N ASP A 121 -10.78 -4.94 -7.59
CA ASP A 121 -11.93 -5.60 -8.20
C ASP A 121 -11.68 -5.98 -9.66
N VAL A 122 -11.86 -7.27 -9.99
CA VAL A 122 -11.76 -7.80 -11.36
C VAL A 122 -13.12 -8.09 -12.02
N CYS A 123 -14.22 -7.71 -11.37
CA CYS A 123 -15.58 -7.89 -11.90
C CYS A 123 -16.00 -6.80 -12.91
N ASP A 124 -15.10 -5.91 -13.31
CA ASP A 124 -15.25 -4.99 -14.45
C ASP A 124 -14.44 -5.49 -15.65
N ASP A 125 -15.09 -5.78 -16.78
CA ASP A 125 -14.45 -6.30 -18.01
C ASP A 125 -13.37 -5.39 -18.58
N ARG A 126 -13.45 -4.09 -18.28
CA ARG A 126 -12.43 -3.10 -18.67
C ARG A 126 -11.12 -3.31 -17.91
N LEU A 127 -11.15 -3.93 -16.73
CA LEU A 127 -10.01 -4.04 -15.80
C LEU A 127 -9.36 -2.68 -15.47
N LEU A 128 -10.14 -1.60 -15.54
CA LEU A 128 -9.65 -0.22 -15.36
C LEU A 128 -8.98 -0.02 -14.00
N GLY A 129 -9.54 -0.61 -12.94
CA GLY A 129 -8.93 -0.54 -11.60
C GLY A 129 -7.58 -1.27 -11.52
N VAL A 130 -7.44 -2.39 -12.23
CA VAL A 130 -6.19 -3.17 -12.29
C VAL A 130 -5.10 -2.37 -12.98
N GLU A 131 -5.38 -1.86 -14.18
CA GLU A 131 -4.42 -1.04 -14.94
C GLU A 131 -3.99 0.19 -14.14
N ALA A 132 -4.95 0.89 -13.51
CA ALA A 132 -4.68 2.07 -12.70
C ALA A 132 -3.79 1.76 -11.50
N LEU A 133 -4.05 0.66 -10.78
CA LEU A 133 -3.26 0.33 -9.59
C LEU A 133 -1.89 -0.28 -9.93
N LEU A 134 -1.72 -0.90 -11.09
CA LEU A 134 -0.40 -1.29 -11.59
C LEU A 134 0.46 -0.05 -11.87
N GLU A 135 -0.13 0.99 -12.48
CA GLU A 135 0.57 2.27 -12.67
C GLU A 135 0.90 2.96 -11.33
N VAL A 136 -0.02 2.94 -10.36
CA VAL A 136 0.25 3.44 -9.01
C VAL A 136 1.41 2.69 -8.37
N LYS A 137 1.42 1.35 -8.46
CA LYS A 137 2.50 0.51 -7.94
C LYS A 137 3.86 0.94 -8.47
N GLU A 138 3.99 1.19 -9.78
CA GLU A 138 5.24 1.67 -10.37
C GLU A 138 5.65 3.05 -9.82
N ARG A 139 4.69 3.96 -9.66
CA ARG A 139 4.96 5.33 -9.18
C ARG A 139 5.40 5.39 -7.73
N VAL A 140 4.85 4.52 -6.88
CA VAL A 140 5.12 4.52 -5.43
C VAL A 140 6.29 3.62 -5.04
N ALA A 141 6.74 2.73 -5.93
CA ALA A 141 7.84 1.78 -5.70
C ALA A 141 9.13 2.37 -5.07
N PRO A 142 9.53 3.63 -5.33
CA PRO A 142 10.70 4.20 -4.66
C PRO A 142 10.57 4.36 -3.14
N TYR A 143 9.35 4.33 -2.58
CA TYR A 143 9.12 4.65 -1.17
C TYR A 143 8.02 3.82 -0.48
N LEU A 144 7.25 3.03 -1.22
CA LEU A 144 6.18 2.18 -0.70
C LEU A 144 6.11 0.87 -1.50
N GLU A 145 6.19 -0.26 -0.79
CA GLU A 145 5.96 -1.57 -1.40
C GLU A 145 4.45 -1.79 -1.56
N LEU A 146 3.97 -1.97 -2.78
CA LEU A 146 2.55 -2.24 -3.07
C LEU A 146 2.39 -3.59 -3.75
N GLN A 147 1.70 -4.51 -3.07
CA GLN A 147 1.29 -5.80 -3.63
C GLN A 147 -0.19 -5.77 -3.99
N LEU A 148 -0.55 -6.32 -5.15
CA LEU A 148 -1.93 -6.34 -5.62
C LEU A 148 -2.54 -7.74 -5.54
N VAL A 149 -3.83 -7.78 -5.20
CA VAL A 149 -4.65 -8.99 -5.16
C VAL A 149 -5.78 -8.88 -6.17
N ALA A 150 -5.80 -9.75 -7.17
CA ALA A 150 -6.86 -9.86 -8.15
C ALA A 150 -8.11 -10.43 -7.45
N PHE A 151 -9.12 -9.60 -7.22
CA PHE A 151 -10.22 -9.91 -6.32
C PHE A 151 -11.57 -9.93 -7.04
N PRO A 152 -12.20 -11.10 -7.22
CA PRO A 152 -13.52 -11.19 -7.84
C PRO A 152 -14.61 -10.80 -6.84
N GLN A 153 -14.80 -9.50 -6.61
CA GLN A 153 -15.67 -8.91 -5.59
C GLN A 153 -17.13 -9.41 -5.65
N ASP A 154 -17.67 -9.60 -6.86
CA ASP A 154 -19.05 -10.04 -7.07
C ASP A 154 -19.19 -11.59 -7.08
N GLY A 155 -18.07 -12.31 -6.90
CA GLY A 155 -17.98 -13.76 -6.84
C GLY A 155 -17.53 -14.40 -8.16
N LEU A 156 -16.52 -15.27 -8.08
CA LEU A 156 -15.86 -15.90 -9.23
C LEU A 156 -16.80 -16.71 -10.14
N TYR A 157 -17.78 -17.40 -9.54
CA TYR A 157 -18.76 -18.22 -10.26
C TYR A 157 -20.12 -17.53 -10.42
N ARG A 158 -20.26 -16.30 -9.94
CA ARG A 158 -21.50 -15.50 -10.05
C ARG A 158 -21.45 -14.57 -11.25
N GLY A 159 -20.31 -13.94 -11.50
CA GLY A 159 -20.09 -13.10 -12.69
C GLY A 159 -19.75 -13.94 -13.92
N ALA A 160 -20.43 -13.72 -15.03
CA ALA A 160 -20.21 -14.46 -16.28
C ALA A 160 -18.76 -14.36 -16.79
N THR A 161 -18.11 -13.21 -16.57
CA THR A 161 -16.75 -12.90 -17.04
C THR A 161 -15.69 -12.92 -15.93
N ALA A 162 -16.09 -13.07 -14.66
CA ALA A 162 -15.19 -12.90 -13.51
C ALA A 162 -13.96 -13.82 -13.56
N ARG A 163 -14.13 -15.08 -13.96
CA ARG A 163 -13.01 -16.02 -14.12
C ARG A 163 -12.05 -15.61 -15.23
N ALA A 164 -12.57 -15.15 -16.37
CA ALA A 164 -11.73 -14.71 -17.49
C ALA A 164 -10.97 -13.43 -17.11
N ASN A 165 -11.62 -12.50 -16.43
CA ASN A 165 -11.01 -11.27 -15.95
C ASN A 165 -9.95 -11.51 -14.88
N LEU A 166 -10.17 -12.46 -13.97
CA LEU A 166 -9.16 -12.88 -13.00
C LEU A 166 -7.88 -13.31 -13.70
N LEU A 167 -7.97 -14.20 -14.70
CA LEU A 167 -6.82 -14.66 -15.46
C LEU A 167 -6.13 -13.51 -16.20
N ARG A 168 -6.90 -12.64 -16.86
CA ARG A 168 -6.37 -11.44 -17.52
C ARG A 168 -5.63 -10.51 -16.54
N ALA A 169 -6.14 -10.32 -15.32
CA ALA A 169 -5.49 -9.51 -14.30
C ALA A 169 -4.14 -10.11 -13.85
N LEU A 170 -4.05 -11.45 -13.76
CA LEU A 170 -2.78 -12.13 -13.49
C LEU A 170 -1.80 -11.96 -14.66
N ASP A 171 -2.28 -12.08 -15.91
CA ASP A 171 -1.45 -11.86 -17.11
C ASP A 171 -0.91 -10.41 -17.19
N LEU A 172 -1.65 -9.43 -16.64
CA LEU A 172 -1.22 -8.03 -16.53
C LEU A 172 -0.16 -7.80 -15.44
N GLY A 173 0.05 -8.75 -14.52
CA GLY A 173 1.09 -8.68 -13.49
C GLY A 173 0.60 -8.52 -12.05
N VAL A 174 -0.70 -8.72 -11.78
CA VAL A 174 -1.20 -8.84 -10.41
C VAL A 174 -0.71 -10.15 -9.77
N GLU A 175 -0.17 -10.09 -8.56
CA GLU A 175 0.64 -11.20 -8.01
C GLU A 175 -0.14 -12.20 -7.16
N VAL A 176 -1.27 -11.78 -6.59
CA VAL A 176 -2.03 -12.59 -5.63
C VAL A 176 -3.45 -12.80 -6.14
N VAL A 177 -4.00 -13.99 -5.91
CA VAL A 177 -5.41 -14.33 -6.19
C VAL A 177 -6.23 -14.21 -4.92
N GLY A 178 -7.33 -13.46 -4.96
CA GLY A 178 -8.32 -13.36 -3.89
C GLY A 178 -9.64 -14.07 -4.23
N GLY A 179 -10.61 -14.00 -3.30
CA GLY A 179 -11.95 -14.53 -3.50
C GLY A 179 -12.89 -14.24 -2.33
N ILE A 180 -14.19 -14.34 -2.57
CA ILE A 180 -15.28 -14.20 -1.59
C ILE A 180 -16.43 -15.15 -1.93
#